data_AF-A0A2X2DBA9-F1
#
_entry.id   AF-A0A2X2DBA9-F1
#
_cell.length_a   1.000
_cell.length_b   1.000
_cell.length_c   1.000
_cell.angle_alpha   90.00
_cell.angle_beta   90.00
_cell.angle_gamma   90.00
#
_symmetry.space_group_name_H-M   'P 1'
#
loop_
_entity.id
_entity.type
_entity.pdbx_description
1 polymer ?
#
loop_
_entity_poly.entity_id
_entity_poly.type
_entity_poly.pdbx_seq_one_letter_code
_entity_poly.pdbx_strand_id
1 'polypeptide(L)'
;MIELDKLSKTFKQNGKDVKAVDSVSLTVEEGQICVFLGPSGCGKTTTLKMINRLIEPSSGRVLINGEDTTGIDEVTLRRRIGYVIQQIGLFPNMTIEENITVVPKLLGWDKKRCRERATELMSMVQLDPKQYLSRYPRELSGGQQQRIGVIRALAAEAPLLLMDEPFGAVDPINREAIQNEFFQMQRALNKTVIMVSHDIDEAIRLGDKIAVFRGGKLVQFDHPDTLLAHPKDDFVSSFVGQDSTLKRLLLIRAEDAADNAPSIRPDTLIGDALELMEEHDRRYVVVTDAGNKGLGYIRRRDLRGQSGPVEPFLTPFKATAAYDEHLRILLSRMYQFNSSWLPVLSAEHDFLGEVTQESIADYLSSGRSRGKTTIVSPAEQTA
;
A
#
# COMPACT_ATOMS: atom_id res chain seq x y z
N MET A 1 -16.66 -2.04 6.76
CA MET A 1 -15.95 -2.55 7.96
C MET A 1 -16.16 -4.05 8.11
N ILE A 2 -15.14 -4.81 8.50
CA ILE A 2 -15.21 -6.26 8.81
C ILE A 2 -14.58 -6.52 10.17
N GLU A 3 -15.24 -7.32 10.99
CA GLU A 3 -14.75 -7.70 12.31
C GLU A 3 -14.79 -9.23 12.47
N LEU A 4 -13.68 -9.78 12.95
CA LEU A 4 -13.59 -11.16 13.43
C LEU A 4 -13.57 -11.10 14.95
N ASP A 5 -14.49 -11.79 15.61
CA ASP A 5 -14.56 -11.90 17.06
C ASP A 5 -14.29 -13.34 17.50
N LYS A 6 -13.07 -13.58 18.00
CA LYS A 6 -12.59 -14.87 18.55
C LYS A 6 -12.86 -16.05 17.60
N LEU A 7 -12.72 -15.80 16.30
CA LEU A 7 -13.04 -16.75 15.26
C LEU A 7 -12.14 -17.99 15.37
N SER A 8 -12.75 -19.17 15.40
CA SER A 8 -12.02 -20.44 15.55
C SER A 8 -12.53 -21.51 14.62
N LYS A 9 -11.62 -22.39 14.19
CA LYS A 9 -11.95 -23.60 13.44
C LYS A 9 -11.16 -24.80 13.93
N THR A 10 -11.88 -25.85 14.29
CA THR A 10 -11.33 -27.16 14.60
C THR A 10 -11.76 -28.16 13.53
N PHE A 11 -10.82 -28.93 13.00
CA PHE A 11 -11.06 -30.07 12.13
C PHE A 11 -10.77 -31.36 12.89
N LYS A 12 -11.48 -32.44 12.53
CA LYS A 12 -11.13 -33.79 13.00
C LYS A 12 -10.21 -34.44 11.98
N GLN A 13 -8.99 -34.76 12.37
CA GLN A 13 -8.01 -35.45 11.53
C GLN A 13 -7.49 -36.68 12.27
N ASN A 14 -7.67 -37.87 11.69
CA ASN A 14 -7.27 -39.15 12.30
C ASN A 14 -7.78 -39.33 13.73
N GLY A 15 -9.01 -38.89 13.99
CA GLY A 15 -9.64 -38.95 15.33
C GLY A 15 -9.12 -37.93 16.34
N LYS A 16 -8.21 -37.04 15.96
CA LYS A 16 -7.71 -35.94 16.80
C LYS A 16 -8.27 -34.59 16.33
N ASP A 17 -8.55 -33.73 17.29
CA ASP A 17 -8.94 -32.35 17.01
C ASP A 17 -7.71 -31.52 16.66
N VAL A 18 -7.75 -30.92 15.47
CA VAL A 18 -6.71 -30.02 14.95
C VAL A 18 -7.30 -28.62 14.83
N LYS A 19 -6.80 -27.70 15.65
CA LYS A 19 -7.23 -26.30 15.65
C LYS A 19 -6.52 -25.54 14.53
N ALA A 20 -7.18 -25.40 13.39
CA ALA A 20 -6.64 -24.71 12.23
C ALA A 20 -6.68 -23.18 12.38
N VAL A 21 -7.67 -22.66 13.13
CA VAL A 21 -7.76 -21.25 13.51
C VAL A 21 -8.16 -21.18 14.98
N ASP A 22 -7.44 -20.37 15.75
CA ASP A 22 -7.57 -20.27 17.20
C ASP A 22 -7.81 -18.82 17.65
N SER A 23 -9.07 -18.54 17.95
CA SER A 23 -9.53 -17.34 18.64
C SER A 23 -9.03 -16.04 17.99
N VAL A 24 -9.09 -15.96 16.66
CA VAL A 24 -8.60 -14.82 15.90
C VAL A 24 -9.58 -13.66 16.01
N SER A 25 -9.07 -12.53 16.50
CA SER A 25 -9.81 -11.26 16.53
C SER A 25 -9.05 -10.17 15.78
N LEU A 26 -9.72 -9.49 14.86
CA LEU A 26 -9.19 -8.35 14.13
C LEU A 26 -10.34 -7.53 13.52
N THR A 27 -10.06 -6.27 13.21
CA THR A 27 -11.00 -5.36 12.55
C THR A 27 -10.32 -4.71 11.36
N VAL A 28 -10.98 -4.73 10.20
CA VAL A 28 -10.54 -4.09 8.96
C VAL A 28 -11.55 -2.99 8.63
N GLU A 29 -11.07 -1.75 8.55
CA GLU A 29 -11.94 -0.61 8.25
C GLU A 29 -12.38 -0.61 6.79
N GLU A 30 -13.42 0.16 6.50
CA GLU A 30 -13.90 0.31 5.13
C GLU A 30 -12.83 0.93 4.22
N GLY A 31 -12.69 0.38 3.01
CA GLY A 31 -11.71 0.86 2.02
C GLY A 31 -10.26 0.44 2.31
N GLN A 32 -10.00 -0.27 3.41
CA GLN A 32 -8.66 -0.79 3.71
C GLN A 32 -8.35 -2.09 2.98
N ILE A 33 -7.08 -2.28 2.66
CA ILE A 33 -6.50 -3.55 2.24
C ILE A 33 -5.83 -4.20 3.45
N CYS A 34 -6.34 -5.34 3.87
CA CYS A 34 -5.73 -6.19 4.88
C CYS A 34 -5.08 -7.42 4.23
N VAL A 35 -3.79 -7.63 4.52
CA VAL A 35 -3.02 -8.76 3.99
C VAL A 35 -2.74 -9.76 5.09
N PHE A 36 -3.17 -11.01 4.90
CA PHE A 36 -2.87 -12.13 5.77
C PHE A 36 -1.56 -12.77 5.33
N LEU A 37 -0.58 -12.77 6.24
CA LEU A 37 0.76 -13.32 6.06
C LEU A 37 1.03 -14.48 7.01
N GLY A 38 1.97 -15.34 6.64
CA GLY A 38 2.47 -16.42 7.49
C GLY A 38 2.79 -17.70 6.71
N PRO A 39 3.38 -18.71 7.36
CA PRO A 39 3.75 -19.96 6.71
C PRO A 39 2.56 -20.74 6.13
N SER A 40 2.83 -21.69 5.23
CA SER A 40 1.82 -22.62 4.75
C SER A 40 1.17 -23.38 5.91
N GLY A 41 -0.15 -23.54 5.88
CA GLY A 41 -0.91 -24.26 6.91
C GLY A 41 -1.14 -23.49 8.22
N CYS A 42 -0.79 -22.20 8.32
CA CYS A 42 -1.01 -21.42 9.55
C CYS A 42 -2.45 -20.89 9.75
N GLY A 43 -3.38 -21.22 8.86
CA GLY A 43 -4.81 -20.89 9.01
C GLY A 43 -5.36 -19.76 8.12
N LYS A 44 -4.53 -19.05 7.34
CA LYS A 44 -4.93 -17.88 6.52
C LYS A 44 -6.13 -18.15 5.60
N THR A 45 -5.99 -19.12 4.71
CA THR A 45 -7.05 -19.53 3.77
C THR A 45 -8.28 -20.08 4.49
N THR A 46 -8.10 -20.75 5.63
CA THR A 46 -9.22 -21.22 6.46
C THR A 46 -9.99 -20.03 7.04
N THR A 47 -9.29 -19.02 7.57
CA THR A 47 -9.89 -17.76 8.03
C THR A 47 -10.65 -17.06 6.91
N LEU A 48 -10.03 -16.92 5.73
CA LEU A 48 -10.67 -16.29 4.56
C LEU A 48 -11.95 -17.03 4.14
N LYS A 49 -11.92 -18.37 4.12
CA LYS A 49 -13.07 -19.22 3.81
C LYS A 49 -14.17 -19.15 4.87
N MET A 50 -13.83 -18.90 6.14
CA MET A 50 -14.82 -18.66 7.19
C MET A 50 -15.52 -17.33 7.05
N ILE A 51 -14.82 -16.27 6.61
CA ILE A 51 -15.44 -14.96 6.34
C ILE A 51 -16.50 -15.10 5.24
N ASN A 52 -16.19 -15.86 4.18
CA ASN A 52 -17.15 -16.14 3.10
C ASN A 52 -18.18 -17.25 3.44
N ARG A 53 -18.11 -17.83 4.64
CA ARG A 53 -18.85 -19.02 5.06
C ARG A 53 -18.81 -20.18 4.05
N LEU A 54 -17.68 -20.36 3.36
CA LEU A 54 -17.38 -21.61 2.62
C LEU A 54 -17.02 -22.74 3.59
N ILE A 55 -16.52 -22.37 4.76
CA ILE A 55 -16.28 -23.25 5.91
C ILE A 55 -16.98 -22.60 7.10
N GLU A 56 -17.88 -23.33 7.75
CA GLU A 56 -18.51 -22.81 8.97
C GLU A 56 -17.49 -22.71 10.12
N PRO A 57 -17.45 -21.60 10.87
CA PRO A 57 -16.66 -21.51 12.09
C PRO A 57 -17.07 -22.58 13.11
N SER A 58 -16.12 -23.05 13.92
CA SER A 58 -16.44 -23.88 15.09
C SER A 58 -16.94 -23.03 16.26
N SER A 59 -16.46 -21.79 16.37
CA SER A 59 -16.91 -20.78 17.33
C SER A 59 -16.46 -19.40 16.90
N GLY A 60 -16.95 -18.37 17.59
CA GLY A 60 -16.68 -16.97 17.26
C GLY A 60 -17.62 -16.45 16.18
N ARG A 61 -17.43 -15.18 15.79
CA ARG A 61 -18.33 -14.47 14.89
C ARG A 61 -17.57 -13.72 13.80
N VAL A 62 -18.24 -13.54 12.67
CA VAL A 62 -17.81 -12.66 11.58
C VAL A 62 -18.90 -11.62 11.40
N LEU A 63 -18.55 -10.36 11.57
CA LEU A 63 -19.44 -9.23 11.37
C LEU A 63 -19.03 -8.45 10.11
N ILE A 64 -20.00 -8.13 9.27
CA ILE A 64 -19.79 -7.26 8.09
C ILE A 64 -20.68 -6.04 8.29
N ASN A 65 -20.05 -4.85 8.36
CA ASN A 65 -20.72 -3.58 8.65
C ASN A 65 -21.58 -3.63 9.94
N GLY A 66 -21.08 -4.34 10.96
CA GLY A 66 -21.75 -4.50 12.25
C GLY A 66 -22.84 -5.59 12.29
N GLU A 67 -23.17 -6.24 11.17
CA GLU A 67 -24.14 -7.33 11.11
C GLU A 67 -23.43 -8.69 11.25
N ASP A 68 -23.85 -9.51 12.22
CA ASP A 68 -23.37 -10.89 12.37
C ASP A 68 -23.87 -11.77 11.20
N THR A 69 -22.92 -12.40 10.51
CA THR A 69 -23.18 -13.18 9.30
C THR A 69 -23.77 -14.57 9.56
N THR A 70 -23.80 -15.07 10.81
CA THR A 70 -24.27 -16.43 11.15
C THR A 70 -25.75 -16.67 10.80
N GLY A 71 -26.60 -15.64 10.94
CA GLY A 71 -28.03 -15.73 10.64
C GLY A 71 -28.39 -15.53 9.16
N ILE A 72 -27.42 -15.12 8.33
CA ILE A 72 -27.67 -14.79 6.91
C ILE A 72 -27.64 -16.08 6.08
N ASP A 73 -28.51 -16.19 5.08
CA ASP A 73 -28.43 -17.26 4.08
C ASP A 73 -27.08 -17.23 3.34
N GLU A 74 -26.41 -18.39 3.23
CA GLU A 74 -25.06 -18.49 2.66
C GLU A 74 -24.98 -18.00 1.21
N VAL A 75 -26.01 -18.27 0.41
CA VAL A 75 -26.04 -17.87 -1.01
C VAL A 75 -26.14 -16.35 -1.09
N THR A 76 -27.00 -15.76 -0.27
CA THR A 76 -27.18 -14.30 -0.18
C THR A 76 -25.91 -13.62 0.31
N LEU A 77 -25.26 -14.17 1.34
CA LEU A 77 -23.98 -13.65 1.85
C LEU A 77 -22.90 -13.67 0.77
N ARG A 78 -22.69 -14.80 0.10
CA ARG A 78 -21.65 -14.96 -0.92
C ARG A 78 -21.87 -14.06 -2.14
N ARG A 79 -23.13 -13.72 -2.47
CA ARG A 79 -23.42 -12.76 -3.55
C ARG A 79 -23.05 -11.32 -3.18
N ARG A 80 -22.93 -11.00 -1.89
CA ARG A 80 -22.49 -9.69 -1.38
C ARG A 80 -20.99 -9.60 -1.15
N ILE A 81 -20.23 -10.67 -1.44
CA ILE A 81 -18.79 -10.75 -1.24
C ILE A 81 -18.13 -11.13 -2.58
N GLY A 82 -17.22 -10.28 -3.05
CA GLY A 82 -16.33 -10.67 -4.15
C GLY A 82 -15.33 -11.70 -3.65
N TYR A 83 -15.11 -12.79 -4.40
CA TYR A 83 -14.16 -13.82 -4.00
C TYR A 83 -13.24 -14.20 -5.18
N VAL A 84 -11.94 -13.96 -5.02
CA VAL A 84 -10.88 -14.36 -5.96
C VAL A 84 -10.22 -15.61 -5.39
N ILE A 85 -10.25 -16.69 -6.18
CA ILE A 85 -9.65 -17.97 -5.77
C ILE A 85 -8.18 -18.03 -6.20
N GLN A 86 -7.41 -18.94 -5.60
CA GLN A 86 -5.98 -19.15 -5.90
C GLN A 86 -5.71 -19.53 -7.36
N GLN A 87 -6.66 -20.21 -8.00
CA GLN A 87 -6.62 -20.46 -9.44
C GLN A 87 -7.39 -19.38 -10.18
N ILE A 88 -7.08 -19.18 -11.47
CA ILE A 88 -7.80 -18.24 -12.36
C ILE A 88 -9.34 -18.38 -12.23
N GLY A 89 -9.83 -19.62 -12.11
CA GLY A 89 -11.21 -19.90 -11.72
C GLY A 89 -12.28 -19.47 -12.73
N LEU A 90 -11.91 -19.23 -13.99
CA LEU A 90 -12.83 -18.87 -15.07
C LEU A 90 -13.54 -20.11 -15.62
N PHE A 91 -14.80 -19.93 -16.05
CA PHE A 91 -15.59 -20.95 -16.72
C PHE A 91 -15.11 -21.09 -18.17
N PRO A 92 -14.54 -22.24 -18.57
CA PRO A 92 -13.90 -22.40 -19.88
C PRO A 92 -14.89 -22.43 -21.05
N ASN A 93 -16.15 -22.75 -20.76
CA ASN A 93 -17.27 -22.82 -21.70
C ASN A 93 -18.08 -21.52 -21.78
N MET A 94 -17.63 -20.45 -21.12
CA MET A 94 -18.24 -19.13 -21.17
C MET A 94 -17.26 -18.13 -21.80
N THR A 95 -17.80 -17.14 -22.50
CA THR A 95 -17.04 -15.98 -22.97
C THR A 95 -16.52 -15.15 -21.79
N ILE A 96 -15.60 -14.22 -22.06
CA ILE A 96 -15.09 -13.29 -21.04
C ILE A 96 -16.21 -12.42 -20.47
N GLU A 97 -17.10 -11.88 -21.31
CA GLU A 97 -18.28 -11.15 -20.84
C GLU A 97 -19.14 -12.01 -19.90
N GLU A 98 -19.42 -13.25 -20.29
CA GLU A 98 -20.23 -14.15 -19.47
C GLU A 98 -19.57 -14.48 -18.15
N ASN A 99 -18.25 -14.69 -18.16
CA ASN A 99 -17.45 -14.89 -16.95
C ASN A 99 -17.54 -13.69 -16.00
N ILE A 100 -17.36 -12.47 -16.50
CA ILE A 100 -17.43 -11.24 -15.69
C ILE A 100 -18.85 -11.05 -15.12
N THR A 101 -19.88 -11.38 -15.91
CA THR A 101 -21.28 -11.06 -15.59
C THR A 101 -22.03 -12.17 -14.86
N VAL A 102 -21.37 -13.28 -14.46
CA VAL A 102 -22.02 -14.40 -13.74
C VAL A 102 -22.80 -13.92 -12.51
N VAL A 103 -22.16 -13.19 -11.60
CA VAL A 103 -22.79 -12.75 -10.35
C VAL A 103 -23.84 -11.64 -10.61
N PRO A 104 -23.57 -10.60 -11.43
CA PRO A 104 -24.60 -9.64 -11.85
C PRO A 104 -25.89 -10.29 -12.38
N LYS A 105 -25.78 -11.33 -13.23
CA LYS A 105 -26.94 -12.08 -13.73
C LYS A 105 -27.69 -12.80 -12.62
N LEU A 106 -26.99 -13.40 -11.65
CA LEU A 106 -27.61 -14.03 -10.48
C LEU A 106 -28.31 -13.02 -9.55
N LEU A 107 -27.90 -11.76 -9.59
CA LEU A 107 -28.54 -10.63 -8.90
C LEU A 107 -29.70 -10.03 -9.71
N GLY A 108 -30.02 -10.58 -10.89
CA GLY A 108 -31.13 -10.14 -11.72
C GLY A 108 -30.85 -8.88 -12.54
N TRP A 109 -29.59 -8.50 -12.75
CA TRP A 109 -29.25 -7.36 -13.60
C TRP A 109 -29.63 -7.64 -15.05
N ASP A 110 -30.10 -6.62 -15.75
CA ASP A 110 -30.42 -6.72 -17.17
C ASP A 110 -29.15 -6.84 -18.04
N LYS A 111 -29.33 -7.31 -19.27
CA LYS A 111 -28.23 -7.57 -20.20
C LYS A 111 -27.43 -6.31 -20.54
N LYS A 112 -28.09 -5.14 -20.65
CA LYS A 112 -27.42 -3.89 -21.00
C LYS A 112 -26.52 -3.45 -19.85
N ARG A 113 -27.05 -3.43 -18.62
CA ARG A 113 -26.26 -3.11 -17.42
C ARG A 113 -25.07 -4.06 -17.24
N CYS A 114 -25.26 -5.37 -17.47
CA CYS A 114 -24.17 -6.35 -17.40
C CYS A 114 -23.05 -6.04 -18.41
N ARG A 115 -23.41 -5.74 -19.67
CA ARG A 115 -22.45 -5.44 -20.75
C ARG A 115 -21.69 -4.14 -20.46
N GLU A 116 -22.37 -3.11 -19.99
CA GLU A 116 -21.76 -1.82 -19.61
C GLU A 116 -20.75 -2.02 -18.48
N ARG A 117 -21.14 -2.74 -17.41
CA ARG A 117 -20.25 -3.04 -16.28
C ARG A 117 -19.03 -3.86 -16.71
N ALA A 118 -19.21 -4.87 -17.56
CA ALA A 118 -18.10 -5.66 -18.06
C ALA A 118 -17.13 -4.82 -18.92
N THR A 119 -17.66 -3.89 -19.70
CA THR A 119 -16.87 -2.96 -20.53
C THR A 119 -16.05 -2.02 -19.66
N GLU A 120 -16.66 -1.40 -18.65
CA GLU A 120 -16.01 -0.52 -17.69
C GLU A 120 -14.83 -1.21 -16.98
N LEU A 121 -15.08 -2.40 -16.42
CA LEU A 121 -14.06 -3.15 -15.68
C LEU A 121 -12.90 -3.63 -16.56
N MET A 122 -13.19 -4.02 -17.80
CA MET A 122 -12.15 -4.38 -18.78
C MET A 122 -11.23 -3.20 -19.10
N SER A 123 -11.80 -2.00 -19.26
CA SER A 123 -11.02 -0.78 -19.48
C SER A 123 -10.12 -0.45 -18.29
N MET A 124 -10.57 -0.67 -17.04
CA MET A 124 -9.77 -0.46 -15.84
C MET A 124 -8.54 -1.37 -15.75
N VAL A 125 -8.60 -2.58 -16.31
CA VAL A 125 -7.44 -3.51 -16.40
C VAL A 125 -6.68 -3.43 -17.72
N GLN A 126 -6.87 -2.33 -18.47
CA GLN A 126 -6.17 -2.08 -19.73
C GLN A 126 -6.38 -3.17 -20.80
N LEU A 127 -7.54 -3.84 -20.79
CA LEU A 127 -7.92 -4.81 -21.82
C LEU A 127 -9.04 -4.23 -22.69
N ASP A 128 -8.83 -4.18 -24.01
CA ASP A 128 -9.82 -3.65 -24.95
C ASP A 128 -11.12 -4.48 -24.93
N PRO A 129 -12.25 -3.93 -24.44
CA PRO A 129 -13.50 -4.67 -24.37
C PRO A 129 -13.98 -5.18 -25.73
N LYS A 130 -13.72 -4.45 -26.82
CA LYS A 130 -14.16 -4.84 -28.17
C LYS A 130 -13.46 -6.10 -28.67
N GLN A 131 -12.19 -6.25 -28.29
CA GLN A 131 -11.36 -7.36 -28.72
C GLN A 131 -11.56 -8.63 -27.88
N TYR A 132 -11.81 -8.47 -26.57
CA TYR A 132 -11.72 -9.58 -25.62
C TYR A 132 -13.07 -10.09 -25.08
N LEU A 133 -14.13 -9.28 -25.04
CA LEU A 133 -15.39 -9.69 -24.39
C LEU A 133 -16.02 -10.95 -24.99
N SER A 134 -15.90 -11.16 -26.30
CA SER A 134 -16.43 -12.32 -27.02
C SER A 134 -15.51 -13.55 -27.02
N ARG A 135 -14.27 -13.42 -26.52
CA ARG A 135 -13.31 -14.53 -26.47
C ARG A 135 -13.63 -15.48 -25.33
N TYR A 136 -13.05 -16.67 -25.39
CA TYR A 136 -13.05 -17.67 -24.33
C TYR A 136 -11.72 -17.63 -23.55
N PRO A 137 -11.69 -18.08 -22.27
CA PRO A 137 -10.48 -18.06 -21.44
C PRO A 137 -9.23 -18.67 -22.09
N ARG A 138 -9.39 -19.75 -22.86
CA ARG A 138 -8.28 -20.43 -23.58
C ARG A 138 -7.57 -19.55 -24.62
N GLU A 139 -8.18 -18.45 -25.03
CA GLU A 139 -7.65 -17.51 -26.03
C GLU A 139 -6.89 -16.35 -25.38
N LEU A 140 -6.73 -16.37 -24.05
CA LEU A 140 -6.06 -15.35 -23.25
C LEU A 140 -4.79 -15.93 -22.60
N SER A 141 -3.79 -15.07 -22.40
CA SER A 141 -2.61 -15.44 -21.58
C SER A 141 -2.99 -15.64 -20.11
N GLY A 142 -2.14 -16.32 -19.33
CA GLY A 142 -2.40 -16.55 -17.90
C GLY A 142 -2.59 -15.25 -17.11
N GLY A 143 -1.77 -14.23 -17.37
CA GLY A 143 -1.91 -12.91 -16.74
C GLY A 143 -3.22 -12.20 -17.12
N GLN A 144 -3.65 -12.28 -18.38
CA GLN A 144 -4.94 -11.74 -18.82
C GLN A 144 -6.10 -12.47 -18.13
N GLN A 145 -6.06 -13.79 -18.08
CA GLN A 145 -7.06 -14.59 -17.38
C GLN A 145 -7.14 -14.23 -15.89
N GLN A 146 -6.00 -13.98 -15.23
CA GLN A 146 -5.98 -13.53 -13.83
C GLN A 146 -6.67 -12.17 -13.66
N ARG A 147 -6.42 -11.20 -14.56
CA ARG A 147 -7.13 -9.91 -14.57
C ARG A 147 -8.64 -10.11 -14.66
N ILE A 148 -9.11 -11.01 -15.54
CA ILE A 148 -10.54 -11.33 -15.65
C ILE A 148 -11.08 -11.94 -14.34
N GLY A 149 -10.31 -12.83 -13.71
CA GLY A 149 -10.67 -13.44 -12.42
C GLY A 149 -10.89 -12.41 -11.32
N VAL A 150 -10.01 -11.41 -11.24
CA VAL A 150 -10.10 -10.29 -10.29
C VAL A 150 -11.32 -9.41 -10.58
N ILE A 151 -11.49 -8.93 -11.82
CA ILE A 151 -12.62 -8.03 -12.12
C ILE A 151 -13.97 -8.71 -12.05
N ARG A 152 -14.06 -10.03 -12.30
CA ARG A 152 -15.29 -10.79 -12.08
C ARG A 152 -15.77 -10.69 -10.64
N ALA A 153 -14.85 -10.75 -9.67
CA ALA A 153 -15.20 -10.61 -8.26
C ALA A 153 -15.67 -9.19 -7.91
N LEU A 154 -15.33 -8.18 -8.72
CA LEU A 154 -15.73 -6.78 -8.57
C LEU A 154 -17.00 -6.40 -9.37
N ALA A 155 -17.48 -7.30 -10.24
CA ALA A 155 -18.59 -7.04 -11.15
C ALA A 155 -19.91 -6.76 -10.43
N ALA A 156 -20.14 -7.43 -9.30
CA ALA A 156 -21.38 -7.32 -8.52
C ALA A 156 -21.39 -6.16 -7.51
N GLU A 157 -20.44 -5.22 -7.60
CA GLU A 157 -20.35 -4.03 -6.72
C GLU A 157 -20.28 -4.35 -5.21
N ALA A 158 -19.92 -5.58 -4.84
CA ALA A 158 -19.74 -6.00 -3.45
C ALA A 158 -18.81 -5.05 -2.68
N PRO A 159 -19.13 -4.66 -1.43
CA PRO A 159 -18.28 -3.78 -0.62
C PRO A 159 -17.01 -4.47 -0.10
N LEU A 160 -17.02 -5.80 -0.04
CA LEU A 160 -15.91 -6.65 0.41
C LEU A 160 -15.41 -7.52 -0.73
N LEU A 161 -14.09 -7.53 -0.92
CA LEU A 161 -13.35 -8.44 -1.79
C LEU A 161 -12.42 -9.33 -0.96
N LEU A 162 -12.58 -10.64 -1.08
CA LEU A 162 -11.70 -11.65 -0.48
C LEU A 162 -10.81 -12.25 -1.58
N MET A 163 -9.52 -12.39 -1.32
CA MET A 163 -8.57 -12.90 -2.32
C MET A 163 -7.62 -13.93 -1.72
N ASP A 164 -7.60 -15.14 -2.26
CA ASP A 164 -6.75 -16.23 -1.79
C ASP A 164 -5.55 -16.37 -2.75
N GLU A 165 -4.39 -15.81 -2.42
CA GLU A 165 -3.18 -15.78 -3.27
C GLU A 165 -3.42 -15.32 -4.72
N PRO A 166 -4.01 -14.13 -4.92
CA PRO A 166 -4.49 -13.69 -6.23
C PRO A 166 -3.39 -13.45 -7.27
N PHE A 167 -2.11 -13.38 -6.88
CA PHE A 167 -1.01 -13.16 -7.82
C PHE A 167 0.06 -14.26 -7.78
N GLY A 168 -0.16 -15.34 -7.03
CA GLY A 168 0.83 -16.41 -6.83
C GLY A 168 1.21 -17.15 -8.13
N ALA A 169 0.26 -17.26 -9.07
CA ALA A 169 0.46 -17.95 -10.35
C ALA A 169 0.99 -17.04 -11.50
N VAL A 170 1.25 -15.77 -11.23
CA VAL A 170 1.72 -14.79 -12.23
C VAL A 170 3.24 -14.70 -12.21
N ASP A 171 3.85 -14.58 -13.39
CA ASP A 171 5.28 -14.34 -13.54
C ASP A 171 5.71 -13.02 -12.86
N PRO A 172 6.95 -12.92 -12.35
CA PRO A 172 7.38 -11.76 -11.58
C PRO A 172 7.27 -10.42 -12.31
N ILE A 173 7.51 -10.39 -13.63
CA ILE A 173 7.49 -9.15 -14.43
C ILE A 173 6.06 -8.62 -14.54
N ASN A 174 5.10 -9.48 -14.86
CA ASN A 174 3.69 -9.09 -14.97
C ASN A 174 3.01 -8.91 -13.61
N ARG A 175 3.52 -9.55 -12.55
CA ARG A 175 2.97 -9.47 -11.19
C ARG A 175 2.89 -8.04 -10.69
N GLU A 176 3.99 -7.29 -10.79
CA GLU A 176 4.05 -5.90 -10.34
C GLU A 176 3.04 -5.00 -11.08
N ALA A 177 2.94 -5.14 -12.40
CA ALA A 177 1.98 -4.38 -13.20
C ALA A 177 0.53 -4.68 -12.77
N ILE A 178 0.18 -5.96 -12.60
CA ILE A 178 -1.15 -6.38 -12.17
C ILE A 178 -1.46 -5.90 -10.74
N GLN A 179 -0.49 -5.95 -9.83
CA GLN A 179 -0.65 -5.42 -8.47
C GLN A 179 -0.94 -3.91 -8.47
N ASN A 180 -0.23 -3.13 -9.29
CA ASN A 180 -0.46 -1.68 -9.42
C ASN A 180 -1.84 -1.37 -10.00
N GLU A 181 -2.24 -2.07 -11.07
CA GLU A 181 -3.58 -1.92 -11.67
C GLU A 181 -4.67 -2.26 -10.64
N PHE A 182 -4.49 -3.35 -9.88
CA PHE A 182 -5.40 -3.74 -8.80
C PHE A 182 -5.49 -2.67 -7.71
N PHE A 183 -4.35 -2.15 -7.25
CA PHE A 183 -4.30 -1.12 -6.22
C PHE A 183 -5.03 0.16 -6.66
N GLN A 184 -4.79 0.62 -7.88
CA GLN A 184 -5.49 1.77 -8.45
C GLN A 184 -7.00 1.53 -8.53
N MET A 185 -7.41 0.35 -8.97
CA MET A 185 -8.83 -0.01 -9.06
C MET A 185 -9.49 -0.10 -7.68
N GLN A 186 -8.83 -0.71 -6.71
CA GLN A 186 -9.32 -0.81 -5.34
C GLN A 186 -9.57 0.58 -4.75
N ARG A 187 -8.63 1.53 -4.95
CA ARG A 187 -8.75 2.92 -4.50
C ARG A 187 -9.89 3.64 -5.23
N ALA A 188 -9.97 3.51 -6.56
CA ALA A 188 -11.03 4.12 -7.36
C ALA A 188 -12.43 3.62 -6.98
N LEU A 189 -12.56 2.36 -6.57
CA LEU A 189 -13.82 1.73 -6.18
C LEU A 189 -14.10 1.74 -4.66
N ASN A 190 -13.15 2.25 -3.86
CA ASN A 190 -13.16 2.27 -2.39
C ASN A 190 -13.58 0.92 -1.76
N LYS A 191 -13.02 -0.19 -2.24
CA LYS A 191 -13.41 -1.54 -1.78
C LYS A 191 -12.62 -2.00 -0.57
N THR A 192 -13.27 -2.62 0.39
CA THR A 192 -12.56 -3.29 1.49
C THR A 192 -11.99 -4.61 0.97
N VAL A 193 -10.69 -4.85 1.17
CA VAL A 193 -10.02 -6.06 0.66
C VAL A 193 -9.40 -6.84 1.81
N ILE A 194 -9.62 -8.15 1.84
CA ILE A 194 -8.82 -9.07 2.65
C ILE A 194 -8.16 -10.06 1.70
N MET A 195 -6.84 -10.08 1.67
CA MET A 195 -6.08 -10.95 0.78
C MET A 195 -5.08 -11.83 1.54
N VAL A 196 -4.90 -13.05 1.08
CA VAL A 196 -3.89 -13.97 1.57
C VAL A 196 -2.68 -13.90 0.64
N SER A 197 -1.50 -13.71 1.21
CA SER A 197 -0.25 -13.82 0.49
C SER A 197 0.79 -14.59 1.33
N HIS A 198 1.80 -15.09 0.63
CA HIS A 198 3.04 -15.61 1.22
C HIS A 198 4.23 -14.66 0.95
N ASP A 199 4.01 -13.59 0.19
CA ASP A 199 5.01 -12.62 -0.21
C ASP A 199 4.89 -11.37 0.66
N ILE A 200 5.97 -11.03 1.37
CA ILE A 200 5.96 -9.86 2.23
C ILE A 200 6.05 -8.55 1.44
N ASP A 201 6.72 -8.55 0.29
CA ASP A 201 6.87 -7.34 -0.51
C ASP A 201 5.50 -6.92 -1.06
N GLU A 202 4.67 -7.90 -1.44
CA GLU A 202 3.27 -7.68 -1.77
C GLU A 202 2.50 -7.05 -0.60
N ALA A 203 2.66 -7.60 0.61
CA ALA A 203 1.94 -7.11 1.78
C ALA A 203 2.34 -5.69 2.18
N ILE A 204 3.62 -5.36 2.09
CA ILE A 204 4.16 -4.03 2.37
C ILE A 204 3.66 -3.02 1.33
N ARG A 205 3.65 -3.41 0.05
CA ARG A 205 3.24 -2.53 -1.05
C ARG A 205 1.75 -2.24 -1.05
N LEU A 206 0.92 -3.25 -0.80
CA LEU A 206 -0.53 -3.15 -0.99
C LEU A 206 -1.30 -2.93 0.31
N GLY A 207 -0.81 -3.44 1.44
CA GLY A 207 -1.58 -3.50 2.68
C GLY A 207 -1.61 -2.19 3.45
N ASP A 208 -2.79 -1.74 3.85
CA ASP A 208 -2.95 -0.75 4.93
C ASP A 208 -2.78 -1.42 6.30
N LYS A 209 -3.11 -2.72 6.39
CA LYS A 209 -2.93 -3.57 7.57
C LYS A 209 -2.35 -4.94 7.19
N ILE A 210 -1.41 -5.44 7.99
CA ILE A 210 -0.83 -6.78 7.84
C ILE A 210 -1.18 -7.61 9.07
N ALA A 211 -1.80 -8.76 8.85
CA ALA A 211 -2.11 -9.76 9.87
C ALA A 211 -1.15 -10.95 9.72
N VAL A 212 -0.23 -11.12 10.67
CA VAL A 212 0.73 -12.23 10.67
C VAL A 212 0.18 -13.41 11.46
N PHE A 213 0.07 -14.57 10.81
CA PHE A 213 -0.47 -15.81 11.35
C PHE A 213 0.62 -16.85 11.62
N ARG A 214 0.51 -17.55 12.76
CA ARG A 214 1.35 -18.70 13.12
C ARG A 214 0.53 -19.74 13.86
N GLY A 215 0.53 -20.98 13.38
CA GLY A 215 -0.15 -22.11 14.05
C GLY A 215 -1.63 -21.86 14.37
N GLY A 216 -2.36 -21.23 13.44
CA GLY A 216 -3.78 -20.90 13.63
C GLY A 216 -4.06 -19.63 14.43
N LYS A 217 -3.04 -18.98 14.99
CA LYS A 217 -3.18 -17.76 15.80
C LYS A 217 -2.74 -16.52 15.04
N LEU A 218 -3.39 -15.41 15.34
CA LEU A 218 -2.94 -14.07 14.97
C LEU A 218 -1.81 -13.65 15.93
N VAL A 219 -0.61 -13.48 15.39
CA VAL A 219 0.58 -13.09 16.16
C VAL A 219 0.64 -11.58 16.30
N GLN A 220 0.57 -10.86 15.18
CA GLN A 220 0.63 -9.41 15.10
C GLN A 220 -0.33 -8.90 14.03
N PHE A 221 -0.96 -7.77 14.28
CA PHE A 221 -1.87 -7.09 13.36
C PHE A 221 -1.61 -5.59 13.42
N ASP A 222 -0.96 -5.03 12.40
CA ASP A 222 -0.54 -3.63 12.43
C ASP A 222 -0.37 -3.03 11.03
N HIS A 223 -0.12 -1.73 10.95
CA HIS A 223 0.35 -1.06 9.74
C HIS A 223 1.72 -1.62 9.31
N PRO A 224 2.02 -1.75 8.01
CA PRO A 224 3.29 -2.30 7.53
C PRO A 224 4.53 -1.65 8.17
N ASP A 225 4.57 -0.32 8.29
CA ASP A 225 5.72 0.38 8.88
C ASP A 225 5.93 0.01 10.37
N THR A 226 4.85 -0.10 11.15
CA THR A 226 4.95 -0.55 12.55
C THR A 226 5.39 -2.01 12.64
N LEU A 227 4.92 -2.87 11.73
CA LEU A 227 5.33 -4.27 11.66
C LEU A 227 6.84 -4.40 11.40
N LEU A 228 7.39 -3.56 10.51
CA LEU A 228 8.81 -3.52 10.18
C LEU A 228 9.65 -2.92 11.32
N ALA A 229 9.18 -1.84 11.94
CA ALA A 229 9.90 -1.12 12.99
C ALA A 229 9.87 -1.86 14.35
N HIS A 230 8.73 -2.51 14.65
CA HIS A 230 8.47 -3.16 15.93
C HIS A 230 7.86 -4.56 15.71
N PRO A 231 8.65 -5.53 15.22
CA PRO A 231 8.21 -6.91 15.17
C PRO A 231 7.95 -7.42 16.60
N LYS A 232 6.81 -8.07 16.83
CA LYS A 232 6.38 -8.51 18.16
C LYS A 232 7.28 -9.57 18.79
N ASP A 233 7.85 -10.45 17.97
CA ASP A 233 8.72 -11.55 18.40
C ASP A 233 9.74 -11.92 17.31
N ASP A 234 10.68 -12.81 17.64
CA ASP A 234 11.71 -13.30 16.72
C ASP A 234 11.13 -13.96 15.46
N PHE A 235 9.94 -14.57 15.59
CA PHE A 235 9.28 -15.15 14.44
C PHE A 235 8.82 -14.05 13.47
N VAL A 236 8.16 -12.99 13.94
CA VAL A 236 7.79 -11.86 13.07
C VAL A 236 9.04 -11.19 12.50
N SER A 237 10.07 -10.96 13.31
CA SER A 237 11.33 -10.37 12.85
C SER A 237 11.97 -11.20 11.72
N SER A 238 12.09 -12.52 11.92
CA SER A 238 12.65 -13.43 10.91
C SER A 238 11.77 -13.55 9.66
N PHE A 239 10.45 -13.51 9.82
CA PHE A 239 9.49 -13.59 8.71
C PHE A 239 9.52 -12.33 7.86
N VAL A 240 9.77 -11.18 8.48
CA VAL A 240 9.86 -9.90 7.78
C VAL A 240 11.15 -9.77 6.96
N GLY A 241 12.22 -10.38 7.46
CA GLY A 241 13.51 -10.43 6.80
C GLY A 241 14.51 -9.40 7.33
N GLN A 242 15.78 -9.64 7.01
CA GLN A 242 16.93 -8.84 7.48
C GLN A 242 17.00 -7.44 6.82
N ASP A 243 16.27 -7.24 5.73
CA ASP A 243 16.18 -6.00 4.96
C ASP A 243 14.96 -5.15 5.34
N SER A 244 14.31 -5.45 6.47
CA SER A 244 13.15 -4.72 7.02
C SER A 244 13.37 -3.21 7.06
N THR A 245 14.56 -2.77 7.48
CA THR A 245 14.95 -1.35 7.52
C THR A 245 14.93 -0.71 6.12
N LEU A 246 15.42 -1.40 5.10
CA LEU A 246 15.41 -0.88 3.72
C LEU A 246 14.00 -0.91 3.13
N LYS A 247 13.20 -1.92 3.45
CA LYS A 247 11.79 -2.00 3.03
C LYS A 247 10.95 -0.84 3.55
N ARG A 248 11.29 -0.26 4.72
CA ARG A 248 10.63 0.94 5.23
C ARG A 248 10.80 2.16 4.31
N LEU A 249 11.86 2.23 3.51
CA LEU A 249 12.05 3.30 2.52
C LEU A 249 10.94 3.31 1.43
N LEU A 250 10.21 2.21 1.26
CA LEU A 250 9.04 2.13 0.37
C LEU A 250 7.78 2.75 0.97
N LEU A 251 7.74 2.95 2.29
CA LEU A 251 6.55 3.36 3.02
C LEU A 251 6.66 4.80 3.52
N ILE A 252 7.87 5.19 3.91
CA ILE A 252 8.16 6.51 4.48
C ILE A 252 8.27 7.51 3.34
N ARG A 253 7.70 8.70 3.54
CA ARG A 253 7.73 9.80 2.58
C ARG A 253 8.70 10.89 3.02
N ALA A 254 8.98 11.81 2.10
CA ALA A 254 9.84 12.95 2.36
C ALA A 254 9.35 13.75 3.57
N GLU A 255 8.05 14.01 3.68
CA GLU A 255 7.41 14.69 4.83
C GLU A 255 7.75 14.09 6.20
N ASP A 256 7.92 12.76 6.27
CA ASP A 256 8.13 12.05 7.53
C ASP A 256 9.57 12.20 8.04
N ALA A 257 10.52 12.41 7.13
CA ALA A 257 11.97 12.49 7.40
C ALA A 257 12.59 13.85 7.01
N ALA A 258 11.76 14.82 6.65
CA ALA A 258 12.19 16.17 6.34
C ALA A 258 12.56 16.89 7.64
N ASP A 259 13.73 17.50 7.64
CA ASP A 259 14.17 18.38 8.71
C ASP A 259 13.77 19.83 8.41
N ASN A 260 13.50 20.60 9.47
CA ASN A 260 13.23 22.03 9.42
C ASN A 260 14.54 22.82 9.16
N ALA A 261 15.09 22.66 7.96
CA ALA A 261 16.31 23.35 7.55
C ALA A 261 16.05 24.86 7.37
N PRO A 262 16.96 25.73 7.85
CA PRO A 262 16.82 27.17 7.64
C PRO A 262 17.05 27.54 6.17
N SER A 263 16.36 28.59 5.73
CA SER A 263 16.57 29.23 4.43
C SER A 263 16.92 30.71 4.60
N ILE A 264 17.51 31.30 3.55
CA ILE A 264 17.87 32.73 3.48
C ILE A 264 17.34 33.37 2.20
N ARG A 265 17.37 34.70 2.12
CA ARG A 265 16.94 35.46 0.94
C ARG A 265 18.12 35.82 0.04
N PRO A 266 17.93 36.10 -1.27
CA PRO A 266 19.02 36.41 -2.19
C PRO A 266 19.84 37.66 -1.81
N ASP A 267 19.19 38.61 -1.14
CA ASP A 267 19.78 39.86 -0.64
C ASP A 267 20.52 39.71 0.71
N THR A 268 20.50 38.51 1.32
CA THR A 268 21.24 38.23 2.55
C THR A 268 22.74 38.39 2.32
N LEU A 269 23.43 39.04 3.25
CA LEU A 269 24.88 39.25 3.15
C LEU A 269 25.63 37.94 3.37
N ILE A 270 26.76 37.79 2.68
CA ILE A 270 27.60 36.59 2.79
C ILE A 270 28.06 36.33 4.23
N GLY A 271 28.33 37.39 5.02
CA GLY A 271 28.70 37.26 6.43
C GLY A 271 27.62 36.53 7.24
N ASP A 272 26.39 37.02 7.17
CA ASP A 272 25.23 36.45 7.86
C ASP A 272 24.95 35.01 7.40
N ALA A 273 25.08 34.75 6.09
CA ALA A 273 24.90 33.40 5.55
C ALA A 273 25.98 32.42 6.05
N LEU A 274 27.23 32.88 6.21
CA LEU A 274 28.31 32.07 6.76
C LEU A 274 28.14 31.81 8.26
N GLU A 275 27.64 32.80 9.01
CA GLU A 275 27.32 32.68 10.43
C GLU A 275 26.19 31.66 10.65
N LEU A 276 25.09 31.75 9.90
CA LEU A 276 24.00 30.79 9.95
C LEU A 276 24.46 29.36 9.61
N MET A 277 25.33 29.21 8.60
CA MET A 277 25.94 27.92 8.29
C MET A 277 26.82 27.39 9.43
N GLU A 278 27.49 28.26 10.18
CA GLU A 278 28.35 27.87 11.29
C GLU A 278 27.54 27.49 12.53
N GLU A 279 26.50 28.26 12.86
CA GLU A 279 25.60 27.99 13.98
C GLU A 279 24.91 26.62 13.85
N HIS A 280 24.55 26.22 12.64
CA HIS A 280 23.88 24.95 12.36
C HIS A 280 24.82 23.82 11.89
N ASP A 281 26.14 24.03 11.88
CA ASP A 281 27.16 23.10 11.34
C ASP A 281 26.87 22.60 9.91
N ARG A 282 26.45 23.52 9.04
CA ARG A 282 26.05 23.24 7.66
C ARG A 282 27.11 23.67 6.66
N ARG A 283 27.21 22.91 5.57
CA ARG A 283 28.10 23.20 4.43
C ARG A 283 27.42 23.99 3.32
N TYR A 284 26.11 24.17 3.43
CA TYR A 284 25.26 24.85 2.46
C TYR A 284 24.03 25.43 3.16
N VAL A 285 23.32 26.33 2.48
CA VAL A 285 22.00 26.82 2.91
C VAL A 285 21.13 27.04 1.68
N VAL A 286 19.82 26.81 1.84
CA VAL A 286 18.83 27.02 0.79
C VAL A 286 18.49 28.51 0.69
N VAL A 287 18.33 28.99 -0.54
CA VAL A 287 17.90 30.36 -0.83
C VAL A 287 16.45 30.33 -1.33
N THR A 288 15.58 31.11 -0.69
CA THR A 288 14.16 31.25 -1.04
C THR A 288 13.81 32.69 -1.38
N ASP A 289 12.77 32.90 -2.18
CA ASP A 289 12.23 34.24 -2.43
C ASP A 289 11.35 34.76 -1.26
N ALA A 290 10.70 35.92 -1.46
CA ALA A 290 9.81 36.52 -0.47
C ALA A 290 8.55 35.70 -0.19
N GLY A 291 8.14 34.82 -1.10
CA GLY A 291 7.01 33.90 -0.99
C GLY A 291 7.42 32.50 -0.56
N ASN A 292 8.64 32.31 -0.03
CA ASN A 292 9.21 31.02 0.36
C ASN A 292 9.42 30.01 -0.79
N LYS A 293 9.47 30.48 -2.05
CA LYS A 293 9.77 29.62 -3.20
C LYS A 293 11.25 29.28 -3.22
N GLY A 294 11.57 27.99 -3.37
CA GLY A 294 12.96 27.52 -3.44
C GLY A 294 13.65 27.97 -4.73
N LEU A 295 14.62 28.88 -4.63
CA LEU A 295 15.37 29.39 -5.80
C LEU A 295 16.62 28.55 -6.08
N GLY A 296 17.28 28.06 -5.04
CA GLY A 296 18.51 27.29 -5.14
C GLY A 296 19.22 27.18 -3.81
N TYR A 297 20.53 26.99 -3.84
CA TYR A 297 21.35 26.91 -2.65
C TYR A 297 22.72 27.52 -2.89
N ILE A 298 23.40 27.86 -1.81
CA ILE A 298 24.79 28.32 -1.82
C ILE A 298 25.62 27.42 -0.92
N ARG A 299 26.91 27.25 -1.25
CA ARG A 299 27.84 26.42 -0.46
C ARG A 299 28.84 27.30 0.26
N ARG A 300 29.18 26.91 1.49
CA ARG A 300 30.17 27.60 2.33
C ARG A 300 31.50 27.84 1.61
N ARG A 301 31.95 26.88 0.80
CA ARG A 301 33.23 26.96 0.05
C ARG A 301 33.22 28.00 -1.07
N ASP A 302 32.06 28.28 -1.66
CA ASP A 302 31.93 29.18 -2.81
C ASP A 302 31.90 30.66 -2.33
N LEU A 303 31.60 30.88 -1.04
CA LEU A 303 31.52 32.20 -0.41
C LEU A 303 32.82 32.66 0.27
N ARG A 304 33.81 31.77 0.44
CA ARG A 304 35.04 32.10 1.18
C ARG A 304 35.82 33.23 0.48
N GLY A 305 36.09 34.30 1.22
CA GLY A 305 36.83 35.47 0.72
C GLY A 305 36.02 36.38 -0.21
N GLN A 306 34.71 36.17 -0.29
CA GLN A 306 33.78 37.01 -1.05
C GLN A 306 33.04 37.99 -0.12
N SER A 307 32.50 39.06 -0.71
CA SER A 307 31.74 40.10 0.00
C SER A 307 30.52 40.51 -0.81
N GLY A 308 29.46 40.99 -0.14
CA GLY A 308 28.21 41.41 -0.77
C GLY A 308 27.06 40.42 -0.55
N PRO A 309 25.98 40.50 -1.36
CA PRO A 309 24.84 39.59 -1.26
C PRO A 309 25.15 38.20 -1.81
N VAL A 310 24.38 37.20 -1.41
CA VAL A 310 24.56 35.81 -1.84
C VAL A 310 24.02 35.50 -3.24
N GLU A 311 23.14 36.34 -3.79
CA GLU A 311 22.49 36.16 -5.11
C GLU A 311 23.44 35.74 -6.25
N PRO A 312 24.64 36.34 -6.44
CA PRO A 312 25.54 35.98 -7.54
C PRO A 312 26.13 34.57 -7.42
N PHE A 313 26.08 33.96 -6.23
CA PHE A 313 26.64 32.65 -5.93
C PHE A 313 25.58 31.54 -5.92
N LEU A 314 24.33 31.88 -6.25
CA LEU A 314 23.21 30.96 -6.23
C LEU A 314 23.41 29.82 -7.24
N THR A 315 23.38 28.59 -6.72
CA THR A 315 23.39 27.37 -7.53
C THR A 315 21.97 26.80 -7.61
N PRO A 316 21.42 26.57 -8.82
CA PRO A 316 20.08 25.98 -8.95
C PRO A 316 20.08 24.53 -8.46
N PHE A 317 18.92 24.07 -8.00
CA PHE A 317 18.74 22.67 -7.63
C PHE A 317 18.87 21.78 -8.87
N LYS A 318 19.77 20.79 -8.81
CA LYS A 318 19.88 19.76 -9.86
C LYS A 318 18.81 18.68 -9.71
N ALA A 319 18.30 18.53 -8.50
CA ALA A 319 17.32 17.55 -8.08
C ALA A 319 16.57 18.10 -6.86
N THR A 320 15.28 17.79 -6.78
CA THR A 320 14.40 18.14 -5.67
C THR A 320 13.65 16.89 -5.23
N ALA A 321 12.99 16.95 -4.08
CA ALA A 321 12.06 15.95 -3.61
C ALA A 321 10.66 16.54 -3.55
N ALA A 322 9.64 15.80 -4.00
CA ALA A 322 8.25 16.16 -3.71
C ALA A 322 7.90 15.75 -2.28
N TYR A 323 7.00 16.51 -1.66
CA TYR A 323 6.59 16.33 -0.26
C TYR A 323 6.08 14.91 0.06
N ASP A 324 5.31 14.32 -0.85
CA ASP A 324 4.68 13.01 -0.70
C ASP A 324 5.51 11.84 -1.28
N GLU A 325 6.74 12.12 -1.72
CA GLU A 325 7.56 11.14 -2.42
C GLU A 325 8.29 10.18 -1.47
N HIS A 326 8.37 8.90 -1.85
CA HIS A 326 8.98 7.87 -1.02
C HIS A 326 10.50 8.01 -0.88
N LEU A 327 11.02 7.77 0.33
CA LEU A 327 12.45 7.90 0.63
C LEU A 327 13.36 7.03 -0.24
N ARG A 328 12.88 5.88 -0.73
CA ARG A 328 13.65 5.04 -1.66
C ARG A 328 13.98 5.78 -2.96
N ILE A 329 13.02 6.53 -3.50
CA ILE A 329 13.20 7.28 -4.76
C ILE A 329 14.15 8.44 -4.51
N LEU A 330 13.97 9.15 -3.39
CA LEU A 330 14.85 10.23 -2.95
C LEU A 330 16.30 9.75 -2.81
N LEU A 331 16.53 8.61 -2.14
CA LEU A 331 17.86 8.05 -1.94
C LEU A 331 18.49 7.65 -3.28
N SER A 332 17.72 7.04 -4.19
CA SER A 332 18.19 6.74 -5.55
C SER A 332 18.59 8.02 -6.30
N ARG A 333 17.80 9.10 -6.17
CA ARG A 333 18.08 10.40 -6.78
C ARG A 333 19.32 11.04 -6.17
N MET A 334 19.49 10.97 -4.85
CA MET A 334 20.70 11.43 -4.16
C MET A 334 21.95 10.78 -4.74
N TYR A 335 21.96 9.46 -4.95
CA TYR A 335 23.07 8.77 -5.60
C TYR A 335 23.27 9.18 -7.06
N GLN A 336 22.19 9.28 -7.85
CA GLN A 336 22.27 9.70 -9.26
C GLN A 336 22.92 11.07 -9.44
N PHE A 337 22.61 12.01 -8.54
CA PHE A 337 23.11 13.38 -8.58
C PHE A 337 24.35 13.60 -7.69
N ASN A 338 24.89 12.54 -7.08
CA ASN A 338 26.00 12.59 -6.12
C ASN A 338 25.78 13.67 -5.04
N SER A 339 24.57 13.71 -4.48
CA SER A 339 24.15 14.64 -3.43
C SER A 339 23.88 13.86 -2.13
N SER A 340 24.20 14.46 -0.99
CA SER A 340 23.88 13.91 0.34
C SER A 340 22.55 14.42 0.90
N TRP A 341 21.86 15.28 0.16
CA TRP A 341 20.62 15.93 0.57
C TRP A 341 19.79 16.34 -0.66
N LEU A 342 18.50 16.58 -0.44
CA LEU A 342 17.57 17.13 -1.42
C LEU A 342 16.61 18.13 -0.74
N PRO A 343 16.32 19.29 -1.36
CA PRO A 343 15.25 20.17 -0.88
C PRO A 343 13.89 19.52 -1.12
N VAL A 344 13.00 19.62 -0.14
CA VAL A 344 11.61 19.21 -0.26
C VAL A 344 10.78 20.40 -0.67
N LEU A 345 10.12 20.30 -1.83
CA LEU A 345 9.31 21.36 -2.39
C LEU A 345 7.84 20.94 -2.52
N SER A 346 6.93 21.91 -2.33
CA SER A 346 5.50 21.75 -2.67
C SER A 346 5.28 21.71 -4.20
N ALA A 347 4.06 21.40 -4.64
CA ALA A 347 3.69 21.50 -6.05
C ALA A 347 3.88 22.93 -6.59
N GLU A 348 3.62 23.92 -5.76
CA GLU A 348 3.80 25.34 -6.04
C GLU A 348 5.26 25.81 -5.84
N HIS A 349 6.21 24.91 -5.55
CA HIS A 349 7.64 25.17 -5.33
C HIS A 349 7.99 25.88 -4.02
N ASP A 350 7.11 25.85 -3.02
CA ASP A 350 7.44 26.32 -1.67
C ASP A 350 8.46 25.38 -1.03
N PHE A 351 9.46 25.95 -0.37
CA PHE A 351 10.44 25.19 0.39
C PHE A 351 9.85 24.73 1.72
N LEU A 352 9.74 23.42 1.89
CA LEU A 352 9.12 22.79 3.07
C LEU A 352 10.16 22.23 4.05
N GLY A 353 11.43 22.22 3.66
CA GLY A 353 12.53 21.63 4.42
C GLY A 353 13.45 20.82 3.51
N GLU A 354 14.25 19.95 4.10
CA GLU A 354 15.16 19.09 3.33
C GLU A 354 15.17 17.67 3.87
N VAL A 355 15.53 16.72 3.02
CA VAL A 355 15.85 15.35 3.44
C VAL A 355 17.33 15.14 3.22
N THR A 356 18.03 14.62 4.23
CA THR A 356 19.45 14.27 4.18
C THR A 356 19.64 12.76 4.34
N GLN A 357 20.81 12.24 3.96
CA GLN A 357 21.14 10.83 4.25
C GLN A 357 21.13 10.53 5.76
N GLU A 358 21.51 11.52 6.58
CA GLU A 358 21.49 11.43 8.04
C GLU A 358 20.07 11.41 8.57
N SER A 359 19.18 12.30 8.10
CA SER A 359 17.77 12.33 8.52
C SER A 359 17.04 11.04 8.15
N ILE A 360 17.35 10.45 7.00
CA ILE A 360 16.87 9.12 6.60
C ILE A 360 17.38 8.05 7.58
N ALA A 361 18.67 8.03 7.89
CA ALA A 361 19.27 7.04 8.78
C ALA A 361 18.73 7.16 10.22
N ASP A 362 18.56 8.38 10.71
CA ASP A 362 17.99 8.69 12.02
C ASP A 362 16.53 8.24 12.09
N TYR A 363 15.73 8.54 11.08
CA TYR A 363 14.34 8.07 11.03
C TYR A 363 14.29 6.53 11.05
N LEU A 364 15.11 5.87 10.23
CA LEU A 364 15.14 4.42 10.15
C LEU A 364 15.61 3.75 11.46
N SER A 365 16.54 4.37 12.19
CA SER A 365 17.07 3.84 13.46
C SER A 365 16.24 4.22 14.68
N SER A 366 15.48 5.32 14.64
CA SER A 366 14.68 5.84 15.76
C SER A 366 13.52 4.95 16.20
N GLY A 367 13.16 3.95 15.40
CA GLY A 367 11.95 3.14 15.60
C GLY A 367 10.64 3.91 15.41
N ARG A 368 10.66 5.20 15.02
CA ARG A 368 9.43 5.96 14.74
C ARG A 368 8.61 5.27 13.66
N SER A 369 7.30 5.16 13.86
CA SER A 369 6.37 4.69 12.83
C SER A 369 5.34 5.75 12.48
N ARG A 370 4.83 5.69 11.25
CA ARG A 370 3.90 6.65 10.62
C ARG A 370 2.58 6.90 11.38
N GLY A 371 2.38 6.26 12.54
CA GLY A 371 1.26 6.49 13.46
C GLY A 371 1.55 7.44 14.62
N LYS A 372 2.76 8.03 14.73
CA LYS A 372 3.13 8.97 15.80
C LYS A 372 4.11 10.05 15.33
N THR A 373 3.65 11.03 14.56
CA THR A 373 4.42 12.28 14.36
C THR A 373 3.55 13.50 14.08
N THR A 374 4.09 14.66 14.45
CA THR A 374 3.44 15.91 14.89
C THR A 374 3.29 16.99 13.82
N ILE A 375 3.39 16.66 12.53
CA ILE A 375 3.35 17.67 11.46
C ILE A 375 2.05 17.52 10.67
N VAL A 376 1.21 18.54 10.84
CA VAL A 376 -0.13 18.69 10.26
C VAL A 376 0.00 19.11 8.80
N SER A 377 -0.80 18.51 7.92
CA SER A 377 -0.84 18.85 6.50
C SER A 377 -1.19 20.33 6.27
N PRO A 378 -0.69 21.01 5.24
CA PRO A 378 -1.13 22.37 4.87
C PRO A 378 -2.66 22.46 4.65
N ALA A 379 -3.30 21.35 4.26
CA ALA A 379 -4.75 21.26 4.10
C ALA A 379 -5.51 21.26 5.44
N GLU A 380 -4.87 20.86 6.53
CA GLU A 380 -5.45 20.89 7.88
C GLU A 380 -5.22 22.23 8.59
N GLN A 381 -4.36 23.10 8.06
CA GLN A 381 -4.18 24.48 8.56
C GLN A 381 -5.19 25.47 7.95
N THR A 382 -5.93 25.06 6.92
CA THR A 382 -6.92 25.90 6.23
C THR A 382 -8.37 25.44 6.43
N ALA A 383 -8.63 24.52 7.38
CA ALA A 383 -9.96 24.06 7.77
C ALA A 383 -10.43 24.63 9.12
#